data_AF-A0A225WWX6-F1
#
_entry.id   AF-A0A225WWX6-F1
#
_cell.length_a   1.000
_cell.length_b   1.000
_cell.length_c   1.000
_cell.angle_alpha   90.00
_cell.angle_beta   90.00
_cell.angle_gamma   90.00
#
_symmetry.space_group_name_H-M   'P 1'
#
loop_
_entity.id
_entity.type
_entity.pdbx_description
1 polymer ?
#
loop_
_entity_poly.entity_id
_entity_poly.type
_entity_poly.pdbx_seq_one_letter_code
_entity_poly.pdbx_strand_id
1 'polypeptide(L)'
;YVRVVNNDMYHDKMERLWDDGFRNFLSMWHETSSSRRGALMFDKPQWILSPQQPDWKSCGVLTIARVYSCLNSSEFQYQGITPADISVMRLRILWILTVHLVERSVHREGEIAARKTHKQLWENLSNGKEVPW
;
A
#
# COMPACT_ATOMS: atom_id res chain seq x y z
N TYR A 1 -15.60 -31.17 12.23
CA TYR A 1 -14.27 -31.73 11.95
C TYR A 1 -13.52 -30.80 11.02
N VAL A 2 -12.76 -29.84 11.56
CA VAL A 2 -11.84 -29.02 10.77
C VAL A 2 -10.55 -29.81 10.66
N ARG A 3 -10.14 -30.18 9.44
CA ARG A 3 -8.82 -30.75 9.19
C ARG A 3 -7.79 -29.72 9.64
N VAL A 4 -7.03 -30.04 10.67
CA VAL A 4 -5.76 -29.39 10.95
C VAL A 4 -4.86 -29.72 9.76
N VAL A 5 -4.81 -28.82 8.79
CA VAL A 5 -3.78 -28.87 7.75
C VAL A 5 -2.45 -28.78 8.50
N ASN A 6 -1.55 -29.72 8.22
CA ASN A 6 -0.28 -29.89 8.91
C ASN A 6 0.51 -28.56 8.90
N ASN A 7 0.39 -27.79 9.98
CA ASN A 7 0.79 -26.39 10.05
C ASN A 7 2.32 -26.25 9.98
N ASP A 8 3.02 -27.27 10.47
CA ASP A 8 4.48 -27.33 10.56
C ASP A 8 5.12 -27.33 9.16
N MET A 9 4.58 -28.11 8.21
CA MET A 9 5.12 -28.16 6.85
C MET A 9 4.95 -26.81 6.11
N TYR A 10 3.86 -26.09 6.40
CA TYR A 10 3.63 -24.76 5.83
C TYR A 10 4.59 -23.72 6.44
N HIS A 11 4.78 -23.77 7.77
CA HIS A 11 5.74 -22.90 8.46
C HIS A 11 7.16 -23.14 7.95
N ASP A 12 7.62 -24.39 7.89
CA ASP A 12 8.95 -24.76 7.39
C ASP A 12 9.19 -24.30 5.95
N LYS A 13 8.14 -24.32 5.12
CA LYS A 13 8.22 -23.83 3.75
C LYS A 13 8.40 -22.31 3.72
N MET A 14 7.63 -21.58 4.53
CA MET A 14 7.70 -20.12 4.56
C MET A 14 8.99 -19.61 5.20
N GLU A 15 9.51 -20.27 6.23
CA GLU A 15 10.81 -19.95 6.82
C GLU A 15 11.93 -20.13 5.78
N ARG A 16 11.92 -21.23 5.03
CA ARG A 16 12.84 -21.42 3.89
C ARG A 16 12.70 -20.33 2.82
N LEU A 17 11.48 -19.98 2.43
CA LEU A 17 11.27 -18.90 1.44
C LEU A 17 11.79 -17.53 1.94
N TRP A 18 11.69 -17.28 3.24
CA TRP A 18 12.26 -16.09 3.85
C TRP A 18 13.79 -16.11 3.75
N ASP A 19 14.43 -17.18 4.24
CA ASP A 19 15.89 -17.28 4.32
C ASP A 19 16.55 -17.39 2.94
N ASP A 20 16.01 -18.25 2.06
CA ASP A 20 16.65 -18.57 0.78
C ASP A 20 16.41 -17.50 -0.29
N GLY A 21 15.32 -16.73 -0.17
CA GLY A 21 14.86 -15.83 -1.24
C GLY A 21 14.65 -14.41 -0.77
N PHE A 22 13.63 -14.21 0.07
CA PHE A 22 13.08 -12.87 0.29
C PHE A 22 14.05 -11.96 1.05
N ARG A 23 14.77 -12.49 2.04
CA ARG A 23 15.80 -11.74 2.78
C ARG A 23 16.92 -11.23 1.87
N ASN A 24 17.40 -12.08 0.96
CA ASN A 24 18.44 -11.72 0.00
C ASN A 24 17.96 -10.64 -0.97
N PHE A 25 16.73 -10.78 -1.49
CA PHE A 25 16.12 -9.77 -2.32
C PHE A 25 16.05 -8.41 -1.62
N LEU A 26 15.58 -8.36 -0.37
CA LEU A 26 15.47 -7.11 0.39
C LEU A 26 16.83 -6.47 0.66
N SER A 27 17.85 -7.27 0.93
CA SER A 27 19.22 -6.79 1.15
C SER A 27 19.77 -6.13 -0.11
N MET A 28 19.67 -6.82 -1.25
CA MET A 28 20.10 -6.31 -2.57
C MET A 28 19.33 -5.05 -2.97
N TRP A 29 18.01 -5.03 -2.74
CA TRP A 29 17.18 -3.87 -3.00
C TRP A 29 17.59 -2.67 -2.14
N HIS A 30 17.90 -2.88 -0.85
CA HIS A 30 18.35 -1.82 0.05
C HIS A 30 19.70 -1.23 -0.38
N GLU A 31 20.68 -2.08 -0.69
CA GLU A 31 22.00 -1.64 -1.17
C GLU A 31 21.89 -0.79 -2.44
N THR A 32 21.02 -1.21 -3.36
CA THR A 32 20.82 -0.50 -4.64
C THR A 32 20.07 0.81 -4.45
N SER A 33 19.04 0.83 -3.58
CA SER A 33 18.16 2.00 -3.40
C SER A 33 18.72 3.05 -2.42
N SER A 34 19.60 2.64 -1.51
CA SER A 34 20.04 3.47 -0.38
C SER A 34 21.54 3.34 -0.14
N SER A 35 22.35 3.77 -1.10
CA SER A 35 23.83 3.70 -1.07
C SER A 35 24.51 4.41 0.12
N ARG A 36 23.77 5.15 0.94
CA ARG A 36 24.28 5.89 2.13
C ARG A 36 23.78 5.35 3.47
N ARG A 37 22.86 4.38 3.49
CA ARG A 37 22.40 3.76 4.75
C ARG A 37 23.21 2.49 4.98
N GLY A 38 23.63 2.26 6.22
CA GLY A 38 24.38 1.05 6.60
C GLY A 38 23.60 -0.23 6.29
N ALA A 39 24.23 -1.38 6.53
CA ALA A 39 23.61 -2.67 6.26
C ALA A 39 22.21 -2.80 6.90
N LEU A 40 21.26 -3.31 6.13
CA LEU A 40 19.90 -3.54 6.60
C LEU A 40 19.91 -4.71 7.59
N MET A 41 19.50 -4.44 8.82
CA MET A 41 19.34 -5.46 9.86
C MET A 41 17.91 -5.95 9.85
N PHE A 42 17.73 -7.27 9.85
CA PHE A 42 16.42 -7.91 9.91
C PHE A 42 16.25 -8.60 11.25
N ASP A 43 15.18 -8.25 11.96
CA ASP A 43 14.71 -9.06 13.07
C ASP A 43 14.13 -10.39 12.55
N LYS A 44 14.05 -11.38 13.44
CA LYS A 44 13.42 -12.66 13.10
C LYS A 44 11.96 -12.42 12.68
N PRO A 45 11.50 -12.99 11.56
CA PRO A 45 10.10 -12.90 11.16
C PRO A 45 9.17 -13.35 12.29
N GLN A 46 8.12 -12.56 12.52
CA GLN A 46 7.09 -12.90 13.48
C GLN A 46 5.84 -13.37 12.75
N TRP A 47 5.30 -14.50 13.21
CA TRP A 47 4.06 -15.05 12.70
C TRP A 47 2.88 -14.19 13.15
N ILE A 48 2.10 -13.73 12.17
CA ILE A 48 0.85 -13.00 12.42
C ILE A 48 -0.27 -14.01 12.55
N LEU A 49 -0.62 -14.34 13.80
CA LEU A 49 -1.64 -15.36 14.11
C LEU A 49 -3.07 -14.82 14.05
N SER A 50 -3.23 -13.50 14.07
CA SER A 50 -4.54 -12.85 14.03
C SER A 50 -4.50 -11.53 13.23
N PRO A 51 -5.63 -11.15 12.61
CA PRO A 51 -6.88 -11.91 12.52
C PRO A 51 -6.79 -13.10 11.54
N GLN A 52 -7.48 -14.20 11.84
CA GLN A 52 -7.61 -15.31 10.90
C GLN A 52 -8.64 -14.99 9.82
N GLN A 53 -8.36 -15.40 8.59
CA GLN A 53 -9.32 -15.24 7.50
C GLN A 53 -10.57 -16.10 7.75
N PRO A 54 -11.78 -15.53 7.67
CA PRO A 54 -13.01 -16.29 7.85
C PRO A 54 -13.38 -17.12 6.61
N ASP A 55 -12.76 -16.84 5.47
CA ASP A 55 -13.01 -17.49 4.19
C ASP A 55 -11.68 -17.77 3.46
N TRP A 56 -11.73 -18.36 2.26
CA TRP A 56 -10.56 -18.65 1.43
C TRP A 56 -10.24 -17.57 0.37
N LYS A 57 -10.96 -16.43 0.39
CA LYS A 57 -10.94 -15.40 -0.67
C LYS A 57 -10.56 -13.99 -0.19
N SER A 58 -10.40 -13.79 1.12
CA SER A 58 -10.26 -12.47 1.72
C SER A 58 -8.85 -12.18 2.25
N CYS A 59 -7.88 -13.08 2.03
CA CYS A 59 -6.49 -12.88 2.43
C CYS A 59 -5.91 -11.52 1.97
N GLY A 60 -6.16 -11.10 0.73
CA GLY A 60 -5.67 -9.81 0.22
C GLY A 60 -6.27 -8.60 0.93
N VAL A 61 -7.56 -8.67 1.30
CA VAL A 61 -8.23 -7.60 2.08
C VAL A 61 -7.59 -7.48 3.47
N LEU A 62 -7.30 -8.61 4.11
CA LEU A 62 -6.67 -8.64 5.43
C LEU A 62 -5.22 -8.16 5.40
N THR A 63 -4.46 -8.50 4.35
CA THR A 63 -3.11 -7.96 4.15
C THR A 63 -3.14 -6.44 4.06
N ILE A 64 -4.04 -5.86 3.26
CA ILE A 64 -4.17 -4.40 3.12
C ILE A 64 -4.58 -3.76 4.45
N ALA A 65 -5.57 -4.34 5.14
CA ALA A 65 -6.01 -3.83 6.44
C ALA A 65 -4.89 -3.84 7.48
N ARG A 66 -4.07 -4.92 7.51
CA ARG A 66 -2.93 -5.02 8.43
C ARG A 66 -1.86 -3.97 8.12
N VAL A 67 -1.49 -3.80 6.85
CA VAL A 67 -0.53 -2.77 6.43
C VAL A 67 -1.03 -1.38 6.80
N TYR A 68 -2.31 -1.08 6.52
CA TYR A 68 -2.93 0.18 6.90
C TYR A 68 -2.85 0.43 8.40
N SER A 69 -3.11 -0.59 9.22
CA SER A 69 -3.01 -0.49 10.67
C SER A 69 -1.61 -0.15 11.15
N CYS A 70 -0.59 -0.83 10.61
CA CYS A 70 0.81 -0.59 10.94
C CYS A 70 1.22 0.85 10.60
N LEU A 71 0.79 1.37 9.45
CA LEU A 71 1.10 2.74 9.03
C LEU A 71 0.43 3.80 9.91
N ASN A 72 -0.75 3.50 10.46
CA ASN A 72 -1.50 4.45 11.30
C ASN A 72 -1.29 4.21 12.80
N SER A 73 -0.30 3.40 13.20
CA SER A 73 -0.02 3.05 14.61
C SER A 73 -1.27 2.57 15.38
N SER A 74 -2.19 1.91 14.68
CA SER A 74 -3.38 1.31 15.28
C SER A 74 -3.14 -0.19 15.42
N GLU A 75 -3.70 -0.80 16.47
CA GLU A 75 -3.63 -2.24 16.64
C GLU A 75 -4.78 -2.93 15.87
N PHE A 76 -4.42 -3.68 14.84
CA PHE A 76 -5.36 -4.57 14.15
C PHE A 76 -5.28 -5.97 14.76
N GLN A 77 -5.87 -6.13 15.95
CA GLN A 77 -5.89 -7.37 16.73
C GLN A 77 -7.32 -7.88 16.95
N TYR A 78 -8.07 -8.13 15.86
CA TYR A 78 -9.39 -8.74 15.98
C TYR A 78 -9.27 -10.26 16.10
N GLN A 79 -9.78 -10.85 17.20
CA GLN A 79 -9.79 -12.31 17.38
C GLN A 79 -10.89 -13.04 16.59
N GLY A 80 -11.70 -12.32 15.82
CA GLY A 80 -12.69 -12.90 14.92
C GLY A 80 -13.12 -11.87 13.91
N ILE A 81 -12.79 -12.09 12.65
CA ILE A 81 -13.29 -11.26 11.55
C ILE A 81 -14.56 -11.90 11.03
N THR A 82 -15.64 -11.13 11.02
CA THR A 82 -16.91 -11.55 10.44
C THR A 82 -16.93 -11.26 8.93
N PRO A 83 -17.80 -11.93 8.16
CA PRO A 83 -18.05 -11.56 6.76
C PRO A 83 -18.51 -10.10 6.59
N ALA A 84 -19.20 -9.53 7.58
CA ALA A 84 -19.60 -8.12 7.58
C ALA A 84 -18.38 -7.20 7.69
N ASP A 85 -17.43 -7.52 8.57
CA ASP A 85 -16.17 -6.77 8.70
C ASP A 85 -15.38 -6.79 7.39
N ILE A 86 -15.30 -7.94 6.72
CA ILE A 86 -14.68 -8.05 5.39
C ILE A 86 -15.38 -7.13 4.37
N SER A 87 -16.71 -7.10 4.40
CA SER A 87 -17.49 -6.26 3.49
C SER A 87 -17.20 -4.78 3.71
N VAL A 88 -17.13 -4.34 4.97
CA VAL A 88 -16.74 -2.97 5.34
C VAL A 88 -15.30 -2.67 4.91
N MET A 89 -14.35 -3.58 5.13
CA MET A 89 -12.96 -3.40 4.71
C MET A 89 -12.85 -3.27 3.18
N ARG A 90 -13.57 -4.12 2.42
CA ARG A 90 -13.63 -4.02 0.95
C ARG A 90 -14.18 -2.68 0.50
N LEU A 91 -15.26 -2.19 1.11
CA LEU A 91 -15.83 -0.88 0.81
C LEU A 91 -14.84 0.26 1.12
N ARG A 92 -14.12 0.19 2.25
CA ARG A 92 -13.10 1.19 2.60
C ARG A 92 -11.93 1.18 1.62
N ILE A 93 -11.45 0.01 1.20
CA ILE A 93 -10.40 -0.11 0.19
C ILE A 93 -10.88 0.46 -1.15
N LEU A 94 -12.10 0.10 -1.57
CA LEU A 94 -12.69 0.63 -2.79
C LEU A 94 -12.80 2.16 -2.74
N TRP A 95 -13.27 2.71 -1.60
CA TRP A 95 -13.35 4.15 -1.38
C TRP A 95 -11.98 4.83 -1.48
N ILE A 96 -10.95 4.26 -0.85
CA ILE A 96 -9.58 4.80 -0.97
C ILE A 96 -9.15 4.83 -2.44
N LEU A 97 -9.36 3.73 -3.17
CA LEU A 97 -8.99 3.65 -4.58
C LEU A 97 -9.76 4.67 -5.43
N THR A 98 -11.09 4.74 -5.30
CA THR A 98 -11.91 5.62 -6.13
C THR A 98 -11.68 7.09 -5.80
N VAL A 99 -11.57 7.46 -4.52
CA VAL A 99 -11.31 8.85 -4.13
C VAL A 99 -9.92 9.30 -4.58
N HIS A 100 -8.87 8.50 -4.39
CA HIS A 100 -7.51 8.88 -4.82
C HIS A 100 -7.37 8.92 -6.35
N LEU A 101 -8.15 8.10 -7.08
CA LEU A 101 -8.20 8.17 -8.54
C LEU A 101 -8.91 9.44 -9.03
N VAL A 102 -10.02 9.82 -8.39
CA VAL A 102 -10.76 11.05 -8.69
C VAL A 102 -9.93 12.29 -8.35
N GLU A 103 -9.23 12.31 -7.23
CA GLU A 103 -8.37 13.44 -6.85
C GLU A 103 -7.23 13.64 -7.86
N ARG A 104 -6.60 12.56 -8.33
CA ARG A 104 -5.57 12.62 -9.39
C ARG A 104 -6.11 13.05 -10.75
N SER A 105 -7.32 12.63 -11.13
CA SER A 105 -7.93 13.06 -12.40
C SER A 105 -8.33 14.53 -12.35
N VAL A 106 -8.93 14.99 -11.25
CA VAL A 106 -9.32 16.38 -11.04
C VAL A 106 -8.10 17.29 -10.96
N HIS A 107 -7.02 16.86 -10.29
CA HIS A 107 -5.77 17.62 -10.25
C HIS A 107 -5.16 17.77 -11.64
N ARG A 108 -5.09 16.69 -12.43
CA ARG A 108 -4.46 16.73 -13.76
C ARG A 108 -5.28 17.53 -14.77
N GLU A 109 -6.61 17.38 -14.78
CA GLU A 109 -7.49 18.18 -15.64
C GLU A 109 -7.54 19.63 -15.19
N GLY A 110 -7.60 19.88 -13.88
CA GLY A 110 -7.53 21.21 -13.28
C GLY A 110 -6.22 21.93 -13.55
N GLU A 111 -5.07 21.24 -13.48
CA GLU A 111 -3.75 21.79 -13.83
C GLU A 111 -3.64 22.12 -15.32
N ILE A 112 -4.14 21.23 -16.20
CA ILE A 112 -4.15 21.47 -17.65
C ILE A 112 -5.06 22.67 -17.97
N ALA A 113 -6.25 22.73 -17.38
CA ALA A 113 -7.18 23.83 -17.53
C ALA A 113 -6.57 25.14 -16.99
N ALA A 114 -5.97 25.13 -15.80
CA ALA A 114 -5.31 26.29 -15.21
C ALA A 114 -4.12 26.78 -16.05
N ARG A 115 -3.30 25.88 -16.58
CA ARG A 115 -2.21 26.24 -17.51
C ARG A 115 -2.74 26.82 -18.80
N LYS A 116 -3.82 26.27 -19.36
CA LYS A 116 -4.46 26.78 -20.57
C LYS A 116 -5.03 28.17 -20.32
N THR A 117 -5.75 28.38 -19.21
CA THR A 117 -6.28 29.68 -18.80
C THR A 117 -5.16 30.68 -18.55
N HIS A 118 -4.09 30.29 -17.83
CA HIS A 118 -2.93 31.15 -17.59
C HIS A 118 -2.26 31.57 -18.92
N LYS A 119 -2.08 30.64 -19.85
CA LYS A 119 -1.54 30.93 -21.18
C LYS A 119 -2.43 31.91 -21.96
N GLN A 120 -3.74 31.68 -21.97
CA GLN A 120 -4.70 32.57 -22.63
C GLN A 120 -4.74 33.97 -22.00
N LEU A 121 -4.70 34.06 -20.66
CA LEU A 121 -4.63 35.34 -19.96
C LEU A 121 -3.31 36.05 -20.28
N TRP A 122 -2.19 35.33 -20.31
CA TRP A 122 -0.90 35.89 -20.69
C TRP A 122 -0.94 36.41 -22.13
N GLU A 123 -1.41 35.62 -23.10
CA GLU A 123 -1.52 36.05 -24.50
C GLU A 123 -2.41 37.29 -24.68
N ASN A 124 -3.56 37.33 -24.00
CA ASN A 124 -4.53 38.41 -24.11
C ASN A 124 -4.14 39.68 -23.35
N LEU A 125 -3.50 39.55 -22.19
CA LEU A 125 -3.13 40.69 -21.34
C LEU A 125 -1.75 41.24 -21.68
N SER A 126 -0.83 40.41 -22.20
CA SER A 126 0.52 40.86 -22.55
C SER A 126 0.57 41.57 -23.90
N ASN A 127 -0.42 41.41 -24.80
CA ASN A 127 -0.39 41.97 -26.16
C ASN A 127 0.96 41.76 -26.88
N GLY A 128 1.64 40.63 -26.61
CA GLY A 128 2.96 40.32 -27.16
C GLY A 128 4.13 41.17 -26.66
N LYS A 129 3.99 41.93 -25.56
CA LYS A 129 5.08 42.68 -24.94
C LYS A 129 5.45 42.07 -23.60
N GLU A 130 6.74 41.77 -23.42
CA GLU A 130 7.28 41.44 -22.10
C GLU A 130 6.99 42.59 -21.14
N VAL A 131 6.37 42.26 -20.00
CA VAL A 131 6.23 43.19 -18.88
C VAL A 131 7.56 43.13 -18.13
N PRO A 132 8.41 44.16 -18.17
CA PRO A 132 9.57 44.22 -17.31
C PRO A 132 9.04 44.49 -15.90
N TRP A 133 9.51 43.67 -14.95
CA TRP A 133 9.18 43.70 -13.52
C TRP A 133 8.87 45.10 -12.97
#